data_AF-A0A147DNI4-F1
#
_entry.id   AF-A0A147DNI4-F1
#
_cell.length_a   1.000
_cell.length_b   1.000
_cell.length_c   1.000
_cell.angle_alpha   90.00
_cell.angle_beta   90.00
_cell.angle_gamma   90.00
#
_symmetry.space_group_name_H-M   'P 1'
#
loop_
_entity.id
_entity.type
_entity.pdbx_description
1 polymer ?
#
loop_
_entity_poly.entity_id
_entity_poly.type
_entity_poly.pdbx_seq_one_letter_code
_entity_poly.pdbx_strand_id
1 'polypeptide(L)'
;MAISTPIAPTSTSDEAFPEVIVVDHVRKRFTVRKDNTIRERIVTLGRAGRAHRQDFWALDDVTVSIKAGSTVGLIGQNGSGKSTLLKAIGGIIQPTSGTVSRRGRLAALLELGAGFHPDLSGRENVYLNAALLGLSRKETEERFEDIHAFSGIGDFIDTQVKFYSSGMYVRLAFAVAVHTDPDVLLVDEVLAVGDEAFQRKCLDRIRTFQEQGKTIIIVTHSLSQVQEMCDRVVLLNKGKVLHDGDPIAAVSMFRDVLEERRQGELSQDVAVGRGTVLGASVHADGRGPRDGVRPGDDLIVDMEFEHLDGVSDWEAAVQVNNTAGQVVYGTTTGIMGVSLEPLHGRRKLRLRIADTAFGTGKYFINVSMMDSAGRHLHDLPECDSFEVPSFGNAVGTVYAAPSIEDAD
;
A
#
# COMPACT_ATOMS: atom_id res chain seq x y z
N MET A 1 20.36 -7.74 -61.44
CA MET A 1 19.47 -8.28 -60.40
C MET A 1 20.16 -8.04 -59.06
N ALA A 2 19.89 -6.90 -58.44
CA ALA A 2 20.41 -6.54 -57.11
C ALA A 2 19.22 -5.95 -56.36
N ILE A 3 18.76 -6.69 -55.37
CA ILE A 3 17.55 -6.39 -54.59
C ILE A 3 17.95 -5.33 -53.56
N SER A 4 17.36 -4.14 -53.67
CA SER A 4 17.46 -3.08 -52.67
C SER A 4 16.66 -3.50 -51.44
N THR A 5 17.35 -3.86 -50.37
CA THR A 5 16.75 -4.09 -49.04
C THR A 5 16.18 -2.76 -48.51
N PRO A 6 14.93 -2.69 -48.04
CA PRO A 6 14.45 -1.50 -47.34
C PRO A 6 15.16 -1.42 -45.99
N ILE A 7 15.77 -0.28 -45.69
CA ILE A 7 16.23 0.07 -44.35
C ILE A 7 14.97 0.18 -43.49
N ALA A 8 14.82 -0.71 -42.51
CA ALA A 8 13.80 -0.60 -41.50
C ALA A 8 13.94 0.76 -40.78
N PRO A 9 12.85 1.51 -40.53
CA PRO A 9 12.93 2.70 -39.71
C PRO A 9 13.40 2.27 -38.32
N THR A 10 14.59 2.72 -37.93
CA THR A 10 15.04 2.75 -36.54
C THR A 10 13.93 3.38 -35.72
N SER A 11 13.40 2.63 -34.76
CA SER A 11 12.41 3.06 -33.80
C SER A 11 12.95 4.22 -32.95
N THR A 12 12.75 5.44 -33.43
CA THR A 12 12.85 6.65 -32.60
C THR A 12 11.49 6.89 -31.96
N SER A 13 11.32 6.46 -30.71
CA SER A 13 10.32 7.04 -29.80
C SER A 13 10.59 6.59 -28.36
N ASP A 14 11.71 7.03 -27.80
CA ASP A 14 11.81 7.25 -26.36
C ASP A 14 11.83 8.78 -26.22
N GLU A 15 10.67 9.41 -26.42
CA GLU A 15 10.49 10.82 -26.05
C GLU A 15 10.64 10.88 -24.53
N ALA A 16 11.88 11.10 -24.07
CA ALA A 16 12.23 11.08 -22.66
C ALA A 16 11.54 12.26 -21.96
N PHE A 17 10.36 12.00 -21.39
CA PHE A 17 9.72 12.91 -20.45
C PHE A 17 10.74 13.33 -19.39
N PRO A 18 10.90 14.65 -19.12
CA PRO A 18 11.97 15.13 -18.27
C PRO A 18 11.80 14.64 -16.83
N GLU A 19 12.92 14.41 -16.14
CA GLU A 19 12.89 14.16 -14.70
C GLU A 19 12.45 15.43 -13.96
N VAL A 20 11.35 15.32 -13.21
CA VAL A 20 10.78 16.42 -12.42
C VAL A 20 11.11 16.33 -10.95
N ILE A 21 11.41 15.13 -10.45
CA ILE A 21 11.98 14.91 -9.11
C ILE A 21 13.19 13.99 -9.26
N VAL A 22 14.31 14.41 -8.68
CA VAL A 22 15.53 13.61 -8.57
C VAL A 22 15.96 13.60 -7.11
N VAL A 23 15.93 12.42 -6.50
CA VAL A 23 16.45 12.12 -5.18
C VAL A 23 17.77 11.38 -5.40
N ASP A 24 18.88 11.97 -4.98
CA ASP A 24 20.23 11.46 -5.24
C ASP A 24 20.98 11.20 -3.93
N HIS A 25 21.22 9.91 -3.64
CA HIS A 25 21.98 9.43 -2.48
C HIS A 25 21.55 10.04 -1.15
N VAL A 26 20.22 10.23 -0.98
CA VAL A 26 19.67 10.92 0.18
C VAL A 26 19.76 10.06 1.42
N ARG A 27 20.37 10.63 2.45
CA ARG A 27 20.37 10.08 3.81
C ARG A 27 19.74 11.07 4.76
N LYS A 28 18.91 10.58 5.68
CA LYS A 28 18.31 11.40 6.74
C LYS A 28 18.43 10.71 8.09
N ARG A 29 19.20 11.35 8.97
CA ARG A 29 19.37 10.93 10.36
C ARG A 29 18.51 11.77 11.28
N PHE A 30 17.81 11.12 12.19
CA PHE A 30 17.16 11.76 13.33
C PHE A 30 17.86 11.35 14.61
N THR A 31 17.98 12.31 15.53
CA THR A 31 18.45 12.06 16.88
C THR A 31 17.24 12.05 17.80
N VAL A 32 16.91 10.90 18.37
CA VAL A 32 15.91 10.81 19.44
C VAL A 32 16.61 11.06 20.77
N ARG A 33 16.15 12.09 21.47
CA ARG A 33 16.46 12.30 22.88
C ARG A 33 15.27 11.74 23.66
N LYS A 34 15.48 10.69 24.44
CA LYS A 34 14.49 10.34 25.47
C LYS A 34 14.56 11.45 26.51
N ASP A 35 13.53 12.28 26.59
CA ASP A 35 13.51 13.36 27.57
C ASP A 35 13.39 12.74 28.97
N ASN A 36 14.51 12.71 29.66
CA ASN A 36 14.55 12.57 31.10
C ASN A 36 13.81 13.78 31.69
N THR A 37 12.86 13.53 32.59
CA THR A 37 12.07 14.57 33.27
C THR A 37 12.98 15.67 33.85
N ILE A 38 12.47 16.91 34.00
CA ILE A 38 13.24 18.04 34.58
C ILE A 38 13.93 17.65 35.90
N ARG A 39 13.28 16.76 36.67
CA ARG A 39 13.79 16.18 37.92
C ARG A 39 15.08 15.36 37.72
N GLU A 40 15.15 14.53 36.67
CA GLU A 40 16.35 13.75 36.34
C GLU A 40 17.50 14.62 35.80
N ARG A 41 17.19 15.72 35.08
CA ARG A 41 18.21 16.68 34.60
C ARG A 41 18.92 17.41 35.73
N ILE A 42 18.25 17.61 36.86
CA ILE A 42 18.85 18.23 38.07
C ILE A 42 19.71 17.22 38.84
N VAL A 43 19.25 15.97 38.97
CA VAL A 43 19.96 14.92 39.72
C VAL A 43 21.27 14.49 39.03
N THR A 44 21.40 14.65 37.72
CA THR A 44 22.55 14.14 36.95
C THR A 44 23.67 15.16 36.66
N LEU A 45 23.64 16.35 37.29
CA LEU A 45 24.76 17.32 37.42
C LEU A 45 25.90 17.14 36.39
N GLY A 46 25.56 17.36 35.12
CA GLY A 46 26.52 17.48 34.02
C GLY A 46 27.23 16.19 33.54
N ARG A 47 26.97 14.99 34.09
CA ARG A 47 27.71 13.77 33.69
C ARG A 47 26.90 12.66 33.02
N ALA A 48 25.57 12.64 33.10
CA ALA A 48 24.75 11.57 32.48
C ALA A 48 23.91 11.99 31.24
N GLY A 49 23.90 13.27 30.86
CA GLY A 49 23.10 13.78 29.72
C GLY A 49 23.49 13.26 28.33
N ARG A 50 24.49 12.38 28.23
CA ARG A 50 24.95 11.72 26.99
C ARG A 50 24.42 10.29 26.81
N ALA A 51 23.83 9.68 27.84
CA ALA A 51 23.55 8.23 27.85
C ALA A 51 22.30 7.80 27.06
N HIS A 52 21.42 8.73 26.65
CA HIS A 52 20.16 8.41 25.97
C HIS A 52 19.95 9.18 24.67
N ARG A 53 21.00 9.25 23.86
CA ARG A 53 20.94 9.73 22.48
C ARG A 53 20.95 8.52 21.56
N GLN A 54 19.81 8.19 20.94
CA GLN A 54 19.73 7.17 19.90
C GLN A 54 19.57 7.89 18.56
N ASP A 55 20.59 7.77 17.72
CA ASP A 55 20.50 8.19 16.33
C ASP A 55 19.89 7.05 15.53
N PHE A 56 18.92 7.35 14.66
CA PHE A 56 18.40 6.40 13.68
C PHE A 56 18.37 7.03 12.29
N TRP A 57 18.59 6.21 11.27
CA TRP A 57 18.50 6.61 9.87
C TRP A 57 17.08 6.32 9.38
N ALA A 58 16.33 7.38 9.08
CA ALA A 58 15.01 7.26 8.47
C ALA A 58 15.09 7.06 6.96
N LEU A 59 16.15 7.60 6.33
CA LEU A 59 16.54 7.32 4.95
C LEU A 59 18.03 7.00 4.95
N ASP A 60 18.43 5.95 4.25
CA ASP A 60 19.80 5.49 4.12
C ASP A 60 20.11 5.18 2.65
N ASP A 61 20.63 6.19 1.95
CA ASP A 61 21.17 6.11 0.59
C ASP A 61 20.07 5.87 -0.45
N VAL A 62 19.02 6.69 -0.37
CA VAL A 62 17.88 6.62 -1.28
C VAL A 62 18.19 7.39 -2.56
N THR A 63 18.11 6.69 -3.69
CA THR A 63 18.19 7.26 -5.03
C THR A 63 16.94 6.88 -5.82
N VAL A 64 16.19 7.88 -6.30
CA VAL A 64 14.93 7.71 -7.04
C VAL A 64 14.78 8.89 -8.02
N SER A 65 14.45 8.61 -9.28
CA SER A 65 14.05 9.65 -10.24
C SER A 65 12.62 9.44 -10.76
N ILE A 66 11.90 10.54 -10.93
CA ILE A 66 10.49 10.54 -11.34
C ILE A 66 10.34 11.44 -12.57
N LYS A 67 9.77 10.87 -13.63
CA LYS A 67 9.53 11.55 -14.90
C LYS A 67 8.22 12.32 -14.87
N ALA A 68 8.14 13.40 -15.64
CA ALA A 68 6.91 14.15 -15.83
C ALA A 68 5.76 13.24 -16.31
N GLY A 69 4.56 13.45 -15.80
CA GLY A 69 3.35 12.75 -16.22
C GLY A 69 3.24 11.30 -15.75
N SER A 70 4.12 10.85 -14.85
CA SER A 70 4.01 9.53 -14.23
C SER A 70 3.31 9.58 -12.87
N THR A 71 2.56 8.54 -12.56
CA THR A 71 2.03 8.24 -11.24
C THR A 71 2.89 7.19 -10.56
N VAL A 72 3.55 7.58 -9.47
CA VAL A 72 4.46 6.72 -8.71
C VAL A 72 3.85 6.38 -7.36
N GLY A 73 3.65 5.09 -7.10
CA GLY A 73 3.28 4.59 -5.77
C GLY A 73 4.50 4.51 -4.87
N LEU A 74 4.39 5.01 -3.64
CA LEU A 74 5.41 4.84 -2.59
C LEU A 74 4.86 3.94 -1.49
N ILE A 75 5.30 2.68 -1.48
CA ILE A 75 4.84 1.66 -0.53
C ILE A 75 5.94 1.24 0.44
N GLY A 76 5.55 0.57 1.51
CA GLY A 76 6.45 0.09 2.54
C GLY A 76 5.82 0.10 3.92
N GLN A 77 6.44 -0.57 4.87
CA GLN A 77 5.91 -0.71 6.22
C GLN A 77 5.90 0.62 6.99
N ASN A 78 5.22 0.63 8.13
CA ASN A 78 5.33 1.74 9.07
C ASN A 78 6.78 1.86 9.56
N GLY A 79 7.31 3.08 9.51
CA GLY A 79 8.72 3.34 9.83
C GLY A 79 9.70 3.02 8.70
N SER A 80 9.26 2.64 7.49
CA SER A 80 10.18 2.37 6.36
C SER A 80 10.83 3.62 5.77
N GLY A 81 10.36 4.82 6.11
CA GLY A 81 10.90 6.09 5.62
C GLY A 81 9.99 6.88 4.68
N LYS A 82 8.80 6.36 4.30
CA LYS A 82 7.86 7.00 3.33
C LYS A 82 7.60 8.48 3.62
N SER A 83 7.08 8.80 4.81
CA SER A 83 6.80 10.18 5.24
C SER A 83 8.06 11.04 5.30
N THR A 84 9.22 10.45 5.61
CA THR A 84 10.49 11.19 5.60
C THR A 84 10.92 11.53 4.17
N LEU A 85 10.78 10.58 3.24
CA LEU A 85 11.09 10.80 1.82
C LEU A 85 10.16 11.86 1.22
N LEU A 86 8.84 11.76 1.46
CA LEU A 86 7.89 12.76 0.98
C LEU A 86 8.17 14.15 1.55
N LYS A 87 8.49 14.27 2.85
CA LYS A 87 8.86 15.55 3.47
C LYS A 87 10.16 16.11 2.88
N ALA A 88 11.10 15.25 2.48
CA ALA A 88 12.32 15.67 1.79
C ALA A 88 12.02 16.17 0.37
N ILE A 89 11.19 15.45 -0.40
CA ILE A 89 10.68 15.87 -1.72
C ILE A 89 9.90 17.17 -1.62
N GLY A 90 9.07 17.31 -0.59
CA GLY A 90 8.30 18.50 -0.27
C GLY A 90 9.13 19.70 0.18
N GLY A 91 10.41 19.52 0.48
CA GLY A 91 11.27 20.57 1.02
C GLY A 91 10.96 20.96 2.48
N ILE A 92 10.12 20.18 3.18
CA ILE A 92 9.76 20.39 4.60
C ILE A 92 10.96 20.05 5.49
N ILE A 93 11.70 19.00 5.13
CA ILE A 93 12.93 18.62 5.83
C ILE A 93 14.11 18.62 4.86
N GLN A 94 15.25 19.11 5.34
CA GLN A 94 16.52 18.99 4.61
C GLN A 94 17.15 17.62 4.86
N PRO A 95 17.71 16.95 3.83
CA PRO A 95 18.46 15.72 4.00
C PRO A 95 19.71 15.97 4.86
N THR A 96 20.22 14.92 5.51
CA THR A 96 21.51 14.99 6.22
C THR A 96 22.69 14.96 5.25
N SER A 97 22.56 14.20 4.15
CA SER A 97 23.46 14.18 3.01
C SER A 97 22.69 13.75 1.75
N GLY A 98 23.29 13.96 0.57
CA GLY A 98 22.61 13.76 -0.71
C GLY A 98 21.79 14.99 -1.10
N THR A 99 21.09 14.91 -2.23
CA THR A 99 20.33 16.05 -2.76
C THR A 99 18.93 15.65 -3.23
N VAL A 100 18.01 16.61 -3.14
CA VAL A 100 16.65 16.50 -3.68
C VAL A 100 16.45 17.68 -4.61
N SER A 101 16.28 17.41 -5.89
CA SER A 101 15.99 18.42 -6.92
C SER A 101 14.58 18.24 -7.42
N ARG A 102 13.85 19.35 -7.62
CA ARG A 102 12.49 19.36 -8.16
C ARG A 102 12.29 20.44 -9.19
N ARG A 103 11.39 20.21 -10.16
CA ARG A 103 10.96 21.17 -11.18
C ARG A 103 9.44 21.35 -11.12
N GLY A 104 8.98 22.58 -11.31
CA GLY A 104 7.55 22.92 -11.31
C GLY A 104 6.97 23.25 -9.92
N ARG A 105 5.68 23.58 -9.93
CA ARG A 105 4.85 23.85 -8.75
C ARG A 105 4.47 22.52 -8.09
N LEU A 106 4.79 22.40 -6.81
CA LEU A 106 4.48 21.23 -5.99
C LEU A 106 3.27 21.54 -5.11
N ALA A 107 2.25 20.70 -5.16
CA ALA A 107 1.24 20.63 -4.11
C ALA A 107 1.47 19.38 -3.27
N ALA A 108 1.63 19.54 -1.96
CA ALA A 108 1.85 18.42 -1.05
C ALA A 108 0.70 18.31 -0.05
N LEU A 109 -0.05 17.21 -0.11
CA LEU A 109 -1.15 16.87 0.79
C LEU A 109 -0.66 16.16 2.07
N LEU A 110 0.60 16.39 2.46
CA LEU A 110 1.26 15.75 3.61
C LEU A 110 0.82 16.34 4.94
N GLU A 111 0.53 17.65 4.95
CA GLU A 111 0.14 18.41 6.13
C GLU A 111 -1.05 19.29 5.73
N LEU A 112 -2.16 18.66 5.36
CA LEU A 112 -3.38 19.36 4.95
C LEU A 112 -3.80 20.37 6.03
N GLY A 113 -3.94 21.62 5.60
CA GLY A 113 -4.29 22.74 6.48
C GLY A 113 -3.10 23.36 7.20
N ALA A 114 -1.87 22.88 6.99
CA ALA A 114 -0.67 23.61 7.39
C ALA A 114 -0.72 25.02 6.78
N GLY A 115 -0.62 26.03 7.65
CA GLY A 115 -0.78 27.43 7.27
C GLY A 115 -2.20 27.98 7.42
N PHE A 116 -3.20 27.18 7.82
CA PHE A 116 -4.48 27.74 8.27
C PHE A 116 -4.30 28.44 9.62
N HIS A 117 -4.91 29.60 9.75
CA HIS A 117 -4.97 30.37 10.97
C HIS A 117 -6.34 30.18 11.65
N PRO A 118 -6.38 29.72 12.91
CA PRO A 118 -7.62 29.32 13.59
C PRO A 118 -8.62 30.47 13.77
N ASP A 119 -8.13 31.71 13.92
CA ASP A 119 -8.98 32.90 14.10
C ASP A 119 -9.44 33.54 12.78
N LEU A 120 -8.94 33.07 11.63
CA LEU A 120 -9.41 33.53 10.32
C LEU A 120 -10.60 32.68 9.84
N SER A 121 -11.47 33.28 9.05
CA SER A 121 -12.55 32.58 8.35
C SER A 121 -12.00 31.55 7.36
N GLY A 122 -12.84 30.60 6.93
CA GLY A 122 -12.50 29.68 5.83
C GLY A 122 -12.08 30.43 4.58
N ARG A 123 -12.80 31.48 4.20
CA ARG A 123 -12.49 32.36 3.06
C ARG A 123 -11.09 32.94 3.17
N GLU A 124 -10.76 33.58 4.29
CA GLU A 124 -9.42 34.15 4.52
C GLU A 124 -8.33 33.09 4.50
N ASN A 125 -8.62 31.89 5.03
CA ASN A 125 -7.72 30.75 4.99
C ASN A 125 -7.49 30.20 3.58
N VAL A 126 -8.49 30.24 2.69
CA VAL A 126 -8.32 29.92 1.27
C VAL A 126 -7.29 30.85 0.64
N TYR A 127 -7.41 32.16 0.85
CA TYR A 127 -6.45 33.13 0.32
C TYR A 127 -5.04 32.96 0.89
N LEU A 128 -4.93 32.75 2.20
CA LEU A 128 -3.65 32.53 2.87
C LEU A 128 -2.95 31.26 2.36
N ASN A 129 -3.66 30.14 2.31
CA ASN A 129 -3.10 28.86 1.91
C ASN A 129 -2.79 28.81 0.40
N ALA A 130 -3.66 29.37 -0.44
CA ALA A 130 -3.40 29.53 -1.87
C ALA A 130 -2.11 30.32 -2.14
N ALA A 131 -1.88 31.40 -1.40
CA ALA A 131 -0.64 32.18 -1.50
C ALA A 131 0.60 31.38 -1.08
N LEU A 132 0.51 30.58 -0.01
CA LEU A 132 1.59 29.69 0.42
C LEU A 132 1.92 28.62 -0.63
N LEU A 133 0.90 28.16 -1.37
CA LEU A 133 1.03 27.21 -2.47
C LEU A 133 1.41 27.87 -3.81
N GLY A 134 1.64 29.19 -3.82
CA GLY A 134 2.18 29.92 -4.96
C GLY A 134 1.14 30.44 -5.96
N LEU A 135 -0.13 30.56 -5.55
CA LEU A 135 -1.14 31.31 -6.31
C LEU A 135 -1.07 32.80 -6.00
N SER A 136 -1.19 33.63 -7.03
CA SER A 136 -1.48 35.04 -6.88
C SER A 136 -2.91 35.28 -6.39
N ARG A 137 -3.17 36.42 -5.77
CA ARG A 137 -4.53 36.77 -5.32
C ARG A 137 -5.57 36.70 -6.44
N LYS A 138 -5.21 37.13 -7.65
CA LYS A 138 -6.09 37.09 -8.83
C LYS A 138 -6.42 35.65 -9.22
N GLU A 139 -5.42 34.79 -9.28
CA GLU A 139 -5.60 33.35 -9.54
C GLU A 139 -6.47 32.67 -8.49
N THR A 140 -6.38 33.08 -7.23
CA THR A 140 -7.23 32.57 -6.15
C THR A 140 -8.68 33.03 -6.31
N GLU A 141 -8.91 34.30 -6.64
CA GLU A 141 -10.26 34.85 -6.86
C GLU A 141 -10.98 34.13 -8.01
N GLU A 142 -10.26 33.87 -9.11
CA GLU A 142 -10.78 33.14 -10.27
C GLU A 142 -11.19 31.70 -9.97
N ARG A 143 -10.61 31.09 -8.92
CA ARG A 143 -10.84 29.69 -8.53
C ARG A 143 -11.63 29.54 -7.24
N PHE A 144 -12.00 30.65 -6.61
CA PHE A 144 -12.58 30.63 -5.26
C PHE A 144 -13.89 29.84 -5.22
N GLU A 145 -14.77 30.07 -6.19
CA GLU A 145 -16.06 29.39 -6.28
C GLU A 145 -15.90 27.87 -6.48
N ASP A 146 -14.94 27.44 -7.31
CA ASP A 146 -14.65 26.02 -7.52
C ASP A 146 -14.11 25.37 -6.24
N ILE A 147 -13.21 26.06 -5.52
CA ILE A 147 -12.68 25.62 -4.21
C ILE A 147 -13.83 25.48 -3.20
N HIS A 148 -14.70 26.48 -3.12
CA HIS A 148 -15.82 26.50 -2.19
C HIS A 148 -16.81 25.36 -2.50
N ALA A 149 -17.21 25.22 -3.76
CA ALA A 149 -18.11 24.16 -4.22
C ALA A 149 -17.51 22.75 -4.00
N PHE A 150 -16.22 22.56 -4.30
CA PHE A 150 -15.54 21.28 -4.10
C PHE A 150 -15.47 20.92 -2.61
N SER A 151 -15.09 21.86 -1.75
CA SER A 151 -15.02 21.64 -0.29
C SER A 151 -16.36 21.20 0.29
N GLY A 152 -17.47 21.71 -0.24
CA GLY A 152 -18.83 21.39 0.20
C GLY A 152 -19.10 21.75 1.66
N ILE A 153 -18.41 22.76 2.20
CA ILE A 153 -18.64 23.28 3.56
C ILE A 153 -19.76 24.33 3.62
N GLY A 154 -20.31 24.74 2.47
CA GLY A 154 -21.44 25.68 2.39
C GLY A 154 -21.17 27.01 3.12
N ASP A 155 -22.16 27.50 3.86
CA ASP A 155 -22.12 28.81 4.54
C ASP A 155 -21.04 28.91 5.64
N PHE A 156 -20.46 27.78 6.06
CA PHE A 156 -19.37 27.78 7.03
C PHE A 156 -18.08 28.42 6.49
N ILE A 157 -17.99 28.70 5.17
CA ILE A 157 -16.83 29.36 4.57
C ILE A 157 -16.51 30.72 5.23
N ASP A 158 -17.52 31.44 5.72
CA ASP A 158 -17.34 32.74 6.38
C ASP A 158 -17.23 32.61 7.92
N THR A 159 -17.15 31.38 8.44
CA THR A 159 -16.93 31.09 9.87
C THR A 159 -15.45 30.84 10.16
N GLN A 160 -14.97 31.24 11.35
CA GLN A 160 -13.60 31.00 11.79
C GLN A 160 -13.27 29.50 11.84
N VAL A 161 -12.10 29.13 11.32
CA VAL A 161 -11.71 27.72 11.14
C VAL A 161 -11.61 26.95 12.45
N LYS A 162 -11.36 27.61 13.59
CA LYS A 162 -11.39 26.93 14.91
C LYS A 162 -12.75 26.33 15.29
N PHE A 163 -13.83 26.72 14.62
CA PHE A 163 -15.16 26.14 14.82
C PHE A 163 -15.49 25.04 13.81
N TYR A 164 -14.55 24.69 12.93
CA TYR A 164 -14.76 23.62 11.96
C TYR A 164 -14.68 22.25 12.64
N SER A 165 -15.47 21.31 12.13
CA SER A 165 -15.17 19.90 12.37
C SER A 165 -13.85 19.53 11.68
N SER A 166 -13.21 18.44 12.13
CA SER A 166 -12.02 17.90 11.48
C SER A 166 -12.26 17.59 10.00
N GLY A 167 -13.46 17.12 9.65
CA GLY A 167 -13.88 16.87 8.26
C GLY A 167 -13.92 18.15 7.43
N MET A 168 -14.57 19.21 7.91
CA MET A 168 -14.64 20.49 7.19
C MET A 168 -13.24 21.09 6.96
N TYR A 169 -12.39 21.02 7.98
CA TYR A 169 -11.01 21.48 7.92
C TYR A 169 -10.23 20.81 6.79
N VAL A 170 -10.24 19.46 6.77
CA VAL A 170 -9.53 18.67 5.76
C VAL A 170 -10.12 18.86 4.37
N ARG A 171 -11.46 18.94 4.26
CA ARG A 171 -12.15 19.16 2.99
C ARG A 171 -11.77 20.50 2.35
N LEU A 172 -11.72 21.58 3.13
CA LEU A 172 -11.29 22.88 2.63
C LEU A 172 -9.80 22.88 2.25
N ALA A 173 -8.95 22.33 3.10
CA ALA A 173 -7.51 22.24 2.82
C ALA A 173 -7.21 21.47 1.52
N PHE A 174 -7.88 20.33 1.32
CA PHE A 174 -7.76 19.54 0.10
C PHE A 174 -8.27 20.32 -1.11
N ALA A 175 -9.44 20.95 -0.99
CA ALA A 175 -10.03 21.75 -2.06
C ALA A 175 -9.08 22.84 -2.55
N VAL A 176 -8.45 23.60 -1.64
CA VAL A 176 -7.45 24.62 -2.02
C VAL A 176 -6.30 23.97 -2.79
N ALA A 177 -5.70 22.91 -2.25
CA ALA A 177 -4.52 22.27 -2.83
C ALA A 177 -4.75 21.76 -4.27
N VAL A 178 -5.87 21.08 -4.53
CA VAL A 178 -6.18 20.53 -5.87
C VAL A 178 -6.68 21.55 -6.89
N HIS A 179 -6.93 22.79 -6.49
CA HIS A 179 -7.23 23.89 -7.41
C HIS A 179 -6.00 24.77 -7.68
N THR A 180 -4.84 24.48 -7.09
CA THR A 180 -3.59 25.22 -7.40
C THR A 180 -2.95 24.88 -8.75
N ASP A 181 -3.53 23.92 -9.47
CA ASP A 181 -3.03 23.37 -10.74
C ASP A 181 -1.53 22.98 -10.65
N PRO A 182 -1.16 22.03 -9.79
CA PRO A 182 0.24 21.67 -9.57
C PRO A 182 0.82 20.92 -10.78
N ASP A 183 2.15 21.01 -10.93
CA ASP A 183 2.91 20.15 -11.86
C ASP A 183 3.21 18.78 -11.22
N VAL A 184 3.38 18.79 -9.90
CA VAL A 184 3.63 17.61 -9.08
C VAL A 184 2.69 17.60 -7.87
N LEU A 185 1.95 16.51 -7.71
CA LEU A 185 1.06 16.28 -6.56
C LEU A 185 1.63 15.18 -5.66
N LEU A 186 1.92 15.53 -4.40
CA LEU A 186 2.22 14.53 -3.36
C LEU A 186 0.95 14.23 -2.58
N VAL A 187 0.56 12.97 -2.58
CA VAL A 187 -0.62 12.47 -1.90
C VAL A 187 -0.16 11.55 -0.78
N ASP A 188 -0.39 11.95 0.46
CA ASP A 188 -0.20 11.10 1.62
C ASP A 188 -1.50 10.37 1.96
N GLU A 189 -1.43 9.35 2.83
CA GLU A 189 -2.53 8.46 3.27
C GLU A 189 -3.79 9.18 3.81
N VAL A 190 -3.76 10.52 3.87
CA VAL A 190 -4.83 11.44 4.24
C VAL A 190 -6.02 11.41 3.26
N LEU A 191 -5.91 10.76 2.10
CA LEU A 191 -7.10 10.47 1.27
C LEU A 191 -8.18 9.68 2.01
N ALA A 192 -7.83 8.97 3.09
CA ALA A 192 -8.81 8.26 3.92
C ALA A 192 -9.59 9.17 4.88
N VAL A 193 -9.32 10.49 4.91
CA VAL A 193 -9.99 11.43 5.82
C VAL A 193 -11.14 12.16 5.11
N GLY A 194 -12.35 12.01 5.63
CA GLY A 194 -13.58 12.56 5.06
C GLY A 194 -14.68 11.50 4.99
N ASP A 195 -15.86 11.92 4.51
CA ASP A 195 -16.93 10.98 4.15
C ASP A 195 -16.63 10.29 2.79
N GLU A 196 -17.27 9.14 2.54
CA GLU A 196 -17.06 8.35 1.32
C GLU A 196 -17.34 9.16 0.04
N ALA A 197 -18.33 10.05 0.07
CA ALA A 197 -18.66 10.89 -1.09
C ALA A 197 -17.52 11.87 -1.41
N PHE A 198 -16.88 12.47 -0.40
CA PHE A 198 -15.72 13.33 -0.58
C PHE A 198 -14.49 12.55 -1.03
N GLN A 199 -14.25 11.35 -0.48
CA GLN A 199 -13.15 10.48 -0.93
C GLN A 199 -13.26 10.15 -2.43
N ARG A 200 -14.47 9.83 -2.92
CA ARG A 200 -14.71 9.63 -4.36
C ARG A 200 -14.38 10.88 -5.17
N LYS A 201 -14.82 12.07 -4.74
CA LYS A 201 -14.44 13.34 -5.39
C LYS A 201 -12.93 13.54 -5.44
N CYS A 202 -12.20 13.19 -4.39
CA CYS A 202 -10.74 13.29 -4.34
C CYS A 202 -10.09 12.35 -5.36
N LEU A 203 -10.56 11.09 -5.44
CA LEU A 203 -10.05 10.11 -6.40
C LEU A 203 -10.34 10.51 -7.85
N ASP A 204 -11.55 11.00 -8.14
CA ASP A 204 -11.91 11.49 -9.48
C ASP A 204 -11.03 12.68 -9.89
N ARG A 205 -10.71 13.57 -8.94
CA ARG A 205 -9.80 14.69 -9.19
C ARG A 205 -8.37 14.23 -9.46
N ILE A 206 -7.89 13.22 -8.74
CA ILE A 206 -6.58 12.61 -8.99
C ILE A 206 -6.55 11.99 -10.39
N ARG A 207 -7.58 11.23 -10.78
CA ARG A 207 -7.70 10.64 -12.13
C ARG A 207 -7.68 11.72 -13.21
N THR A 208 -8.40 12.83 -13.00
CA THR A 208 -8.37 13.99 -13.91
C THR A 208 -6.95 14.54 -14.07
N PHE A 209 -6.16 14.61 -12.99
CA PHE A 209 -4.76 15.04 -13.06
C PHE A 209 -3.86 14.05 -13.79
N GLN A 210 -4.11 12.74 -13.65
CA GLN A 210 -3.41 11.71 -14.42
C GLN A 210 -3.68 11.88 -15.93
N GLU A 211 -4.95 12.06 -16.31
CA GLU A 211 -5.35 12.31 -17.70
C GLU A 211 -4.74 13.59 -18.29
N GLN A 212 -4.52 14.61 -17.44
CA GLN A 212 -3.85 15.85 -17.81
C GLN A 212 -2.31 15.74 -17.88
N GLY A 213 -1.74 14.56 -17.61
CA GLY A 213 -0.29 14.34 -17.61
C GLY A 213 0.43 15.04 -16.46
N LYS A 214 -0.25 15.27 -15.33
CA LYS A 214 0.40 15.76 -14.11
C LYS A 214 1.20 14.63 -13.45
N THR A 215 2.26 14.99 -12.73
CA THR A 215 3.07 14.00 -12.01
C THR A 215 2.48 13.77 -10.63
N ILE A 216 2.30 12.52 -10.22
CA ILE A 216 1.66 12.19 -8.95
C ILE A 216 2.54 11.22 -8.17
N ILE A 217 2.77 11.49 -6.90
CA ILE A 217 3.34 10.53 -5.96
C ILE A 217 2.27 10.20 -4.94
N ILE A 218 1.85 8.94 -4.87
CA ILE A 218 0.82 8.49 -3.95
C ILE A 218 1.37 7.53 -2.92
N VAL A 219 1.00 7.75 -1.66
CA VAL A 219 1.31 6.87 -0.54
C VAL A 219 -0.02 6.33 -0.06
N THR A 220 -0.15 5.02 -0.12
CA THR A 220 -1.37 4.32 0.27
C THR A 220 -1.01 2.97 0.86
N HIS A 221 -1.83 2.53 1.81
CA HIS A 221 -1.80 1.17 2.32
C HIS A 221 -2.65 0.20 1.48
N SER A 222 -3.44 0.72 0.54
CA SER A 222 -4.25 -0.08 -0.36
C SER A 222 -3.41 -0.59 -1.53
N LEU A 223 -3.00 -1.87 -1.47
CA LEU A 223 -2.23 -2.51 -2.54
C LEU A 223 -3.00 -2.59 -3.86
N SER A 224 -4.33 -2.67 -3.81
CA SER A 224 -5.19 -2.65 -5.00
C SER A 224 -5.19 -1.28 -5.69
N GLN A 225 -5.25 -0.17 -4.93
CA GLN A 225 -5.14 1.17 -5.50
C GLN A 225 -3.79 1.41 -6.17
N VAL A 226 -2.71 0.86 -5.58
CA VAL A 226 -1.37 0.94 -6.16
C VAL A 226 -1.32 0.26 -7.53
N GLN A 227 -1.89 -0.94 -7.64
CA GLN A 227 -1.93 -1.69 -8.90
C GLN A 227 -2.83 -1.02 -9.96
N GLU A 228 -3.93 -0.39 -9.55
CA GLU A 228 -4.87 0.25 -10.47
C GLU A 228 -4.38 1.61 -10.98
N MET A 229 -3.73 2.41 -10.11
CA MET A 229 -3.48 3.83 -10.39
C MET A 229 -2.02 4.16 -10.71
N CYS A 230 -1.05 3.33 -10.36
CA CYS A 230 0.37 3.67 -10.48
C CYS A 230 0.99 3.04 -11.73
N ASP A 231 1.76 3.84 -12.47
CA ASP A 231 2.58 3.35 -13.58
C ASP A 231 3.82 2.59 -13.07
N ARG A 232 4.26 2.95 -11.86
CA ARG A 232 5.50 2.47 -11.23
C ARG A 232 5.40 2.58 -9.73
N VAL A 233 6.11 1.71 -9.00
CA VAL A 233 6.10 1.67 -7.54
C VAL A 233 7.51 1.61 -6.98
N VAL A 234 7.76 2.46 -5.99
CA VAL A 234 8.94 2.46 -5.14
C VAL A 234 8.59 1.79 -3.82
N LEU A 235 9.21 0.65 -3.53
CA LEU A 235 9.10 -0.05 -2.26
C LEU A 235 10.24 0.35 -1.33
N LEU A 236 9.91 1.00 -0.21
CA LEU A 236 10.85 1.32 0.85
C LEU A 236 10.82 0.27 1.96
N ASN A 237 12.02 -0.14 2.40
CA ASN A 237 12.21 -0.97 3.57
C ASN A 237 13.38 -0.42 4.43
N LYS A 238 13.12 -0.13 5.71
CA LYS A 238 14.12 0.37 6.68
C LYS A 238 15.01 1.51 6.13
N GLY A 239 14.39 2.48 5.44
CA GLY A 239 15.07 3.64 4.88
C GLY A 239 15.77 3.42 3.54
N LYS A 240 15.65 2.25 2.92
CA LYS A 240 16.28 1.89 1.64
C LYS A 240 15.24 1.58 0.57
N VAL A 241 15.58 1.83 -0.68
CA VAL A 241 14.80 1.36 -1.83
C VAL A 241 15.09 -0.11 -2.04
N LEU A 242 14.06 -0.94 -1.89
CA LEU A 242 14.14 -2.38 -2.12
C LEU A 242 13.74 -2.73 -3.56
N HIS A 243 12.74 -2.02 -4.09
CA HIS A 243 12.29 -2.17 -5.47
C HIS A 243 11.84 -0.83 -6.03
N ASP A 244 12.03 -0.65 -7.32
CA ASP A 244 11.63 0.53 -8.07
C ASP A 244 11.26 0.12 -9.50
N GLY A 245 9.97 -0.04 -9.79
CA GLY A 245 9.54 -0.60 -11.06
C GLY A 245 8.07 -1.02 -11.08
N ASP A 246 7.81 -2.18 -11.68
CA ASP A 246 6.45 -2.71 -11.89
C ASP A 246 5.63 -2.80 -10.58
N PRO A 247 4.36 -2.34 -10.56
CA PRO A 247 3.50 -2.39 -9.38
C PRO A 247 3.20 -3.80 -8.87
N ILE A 248 3.02 -4.79 -9.75
CA ILE A 248 2.67 -6.16 -9.36
C ILE A 248 3.85 -6.80 -8.65
N ALA A 249 5.05 -6.68 -9.22
CA ALA A 249 6.30 -7.13 -8.60
C ALA A 249 6.54 -6.44 -7.25
N ALA A 250 6.28 -5.13 -7.15
CA ALA A 250 6.42 -4.38 -5.90
C ALA A 250 5.49 -4.90 -4.80
N VAL A 251 4.23 -5.18 -5.15
CA VAL A 251 3.23 -5.71 -4.22
C VAL A 251 3.59 -7.12 -3.75
N SER A 252 4.07 -7.98 -4.64
CA SER A 252 4.58 -9.31 -4.29
C SER A 252 5.75 -9.22 -3.31
N MET A 253 6.80 -8.45 -3.63
CA MET A 253 7.94 -8.25 -2.73
C MET A 253 7.54 -7.62 -1.39
N PHE A 254 6.58 -6.70 -1.38
CA PHE A 254 6.11 -6.12 -0.14
C PHE A 254 5.45 -7.15 0.79
N ARG A 255 4.71 -8.12 0.23
CA ARG A 255 4.10 -9.21 0.98
C ARG A 255 5.17 -10.14 1.56
N ASP A 256 6.18 -10.49 0.78
CA ASP A 256 7.30 -11.31 1.26
C ASP A 256 7.98 -10.65 2.47
N VAL A 257 8.21 -9.33 2.41
CA VAL A 257 8.78 -8.56 3.52
C VAL A 257 7.87 -8.51 4.75
N LEU A 258 6.55 -8.53 4.57
CA LEU A 258 5.60 -8.64 5.68
C LEU A 258 5.64 -10.03 6.32
N GLU A 259 5.71 -11.09 5.50
CA GLU A 259 5.80 -12.47 5.96
C GLU A 259 7.12 -12.76 6.70
N GLU A 260 8.26 -12.35 6.15
CA GLU A 260 9.58 -12.49 6.80
C GLU A 260 9.61 -11.81 8.17
N ARG A 261 8.99 -10.63 8.29
CA ARG A 261 8.92 -9.90 9.56
C ARG A 261 8.02 -10.62 10.54
N ARG A 262 6.87 -11.11 10.08
CA ARG A 262 5.95 -11.90 10.90
C ARG A 262 6.69 -13.10 11.45
N GLN A 263 7.36 -13.88 10.61
CA GLN A 263 8.22 -14.99 11.05
C GLN A 263 9.35 -14.54 12.01
N GLY A 264 9.96 -13.38 11.78
CA GLY A 264 10.99 -12.80 12.64
C GLY A 264 10.51 -12.40 14.04
N GLU A 265 9.35 -11.72 14.14
CA GLU A 265 8.71 -11.35 15.41
C GLU A 265 8.22 -12.60 16.15
N LEU A 266 7.73 -13.60 15.41
CA LEU A 266 7.34 -14.89 15.95
C LEU A 266 8.53 -15.73 16.44
N SER A 267 9.71 -15.60 15.82
CA SER A 267 10.93 -16.29 16.26
C SER A 267 11.59 -15.70 17.52
N GLN A 268 11.20 -14.50 17.95
CA GLN A 268 11.64 -13.93 19.23
C GLN A 268 10.81 -14.42 20.41
N ASP A 269 9.57 -14.85 20.18
CA ASP A 269 8.71 -15.48 21.17
C ASP A 269 8.56 -16.97 20.85
N VAL A 270 9.33 -17.81 21.55
CA VAL A 270 9.25 -19.29 21.58
C VAL A 270 10.12 -20.01 20.53
N ALA A 271 11.35 -20.33 20.94
CA ALA A 271 12.10 -21.44 20.37
C ALA A 271 11.46 -22.77 20.81
N VAL A 272 10.41 -23.22 20.11
CA VAL A 272 9.93 -24.61 20.15
C VAL A 272 9.87 -25.09 18.72
N GLY A 273 10.87 -25.90 18.33
CA GLY A 273 10.92 -26.76 17.14
C GLY A 273 10.61 -26.12 15.77
N ARG A 274 11.44 -26.39 14.77
CA ARG A 274 11.13 -25.99 13.38
C ARG A 274 10.03 -26.90 12.82
N GLY A 275 8.77 -26.55 13.04
CA GLY A 275 7.65 -27.05 12.24
C GLY A 275 7.85 -26.65 10.78
N THR A 276 7.50 -27.52 9.83
CA THR A 276 7.70 -27.27 8.40
C THR A 276 6.54 -27.84 7.60
N VAL A 277 6.08 -27.08 6.60
CA VAL A 277 5.17 -27.59 5.57
C VAL A 277 6.03 -28.18 4.46
N LEU A 278 5.99 -29.49 4.29
CA LEU A 278 6.82 -30.23 3.32
C LEU A 278 6.31 -30.09 1.88
N GLY A 279 5.01 -29.89 1.72
CA GLY A 279 4.38 -29.74 0.41
C GLY A 279 2.86 -29.75 0.53
N ALA A 280 2.21 -29.28 -0.52
CA ALA A 280 0.78 -29.40 -0.66
C ALA A 280 0.40 -29.53 -2.14
N SER A 281 -0.79 -30.06 -2.39
CA SER A 281 -1.36 -30.19 -3.72
C SER A 281 -2.85 -29.97 -3.70
N VAL A 282 -3.40 -29.40 -4.77
CA VAL A 282 -4.82 -29.09 -4.90
C VAL A 282 -5.44 -29.74 -6.13
N HIS A 283 -6.67 -30.24 -5.98
CA HIS A 283 -7.45 -30.80 -7.08
C HIS A 283 -8.95 -30.77 -6.76
N ALA A 284 -9.79 -30.86 -7.79
CA ALA A 284 -11.22 -31.11 -7.60
C ALA A 284 -11.47 -32.59 -7.27
N ASP A 285 -12.39 -32.87 -6.35
CA ASP A 285 -12.76 -34.23 -5.97
C ASP A 285 -13.25 -35.03 -7.18
N GLY A 286 -12.76 -36.25 -7.34
CA GLY A 286 -13.08 -37.11 -8.50
C GLY A 286 -12.48 -36.69 -9.84
N ARG A 287 -11.60 -35.69 -9.89
CA ARG A 287 -10.91 -35.26 -11.13
C ARG A 287 -9.40 -35.44 -11.08
N GLY A 288 -8.78 -35.53 -12.25
CA GLY A 288 -7.32 -35.50 -12.35
C GLY A 288 -6.76 -34.13 -11.96
N PRO A 289 -5.50 -34.04 -11.49
CA PRO A 289 -4.88 -32.78 -11.05
C PRO A 289 -4.83 -31.66 -12.10
N ARG A 290 -5.12 -31.96 -13.38
CA ARG A 290 -5.07 -31.01 -14.51
C ARG A 290 -6.43 -30.70 -15.12
N ASP A 291 -7.52 -31.27 -14.62
CA ASP A 291 -8.84 -31.18 -15.26
C ASP A 291 -9.60 -29.89 -14.90
N GLY A 292 -8.93 -28.96 -14.23
CA GLY A 292 -9.49 -27.68 -13.76
C GLY A 292 -10.55 -27.86 -12.67
N VAL A 293 -10.91 -26.76 -12.03
CA VAL A 293 -11.97 -26.70 -11.03
C VAL A 293 -13.19 -26.04 -11.66
N ARG A 294 -14.38 -26.58 -11.44
CA ARG A 294 -15.65 -25.96 -11.86
C ARG A 294 -16.47 -25.51 -10.64
N PRO A 295 -17.34 -24.50 -10.80
CA PRO A 295 -18.30 -24.12 -9.77
C PRO A 295 -19.15 -25.33 -9.35
N GLY A 296 -19.29 -25.52 -8.05
CA GLY A 296 -19.97 -26.67 -7.42
C GLY A 296 -19.08 -27.89 -7.20
N ASP A 297 -17.83 -27.90 -7.69
CA ASP A 297 -16.89 -28.97 -7.34
C ASP A 297 -16.42 -28.81 -5.88
N ASP A 298 -16.12 -29.94 -5.24
CA ASP A 298 -15.45 -29.95 -3.94
C ASP A 298 -13.94 -29.85 -4.16
N LEU A 299 -13.29 -28.89 -3.52
CA LEU A 299 -11.85 -28.68 -3.63
C LEU A 299 -11.12 -29.48 -2.53
N ILE A 300 -10.17 -30.31 -2.95
CA ILE A 300 -9.34 -31.12 -2.06
C ILE A 300 -7.94 -30.53 -2.01
N VAL A 301 -7.48 -30.22 -0.80
CA VAL A 301 -6.11 -29.76 -0.52
C VAL A 301 -5.42 -30.81 0.35
N ASP A 302 -4.48 -31.54 -0.24
CA ASP A 302 -3.61 -32.47 0.46
C ASP A 302 -2.35 -31.75 0.92
N MET A 303 -1.98 -31.93 2.19
CA MET A 303 -0.90 -31.20 2.83
C MET A 303 -0.02 -32.16 3.62
N GLU A 304 1.28 -31.93 3.61
CA GLU A 304 2.25 -32.70 4.40
C GLU A 304 3.03 -31.76 5.32
N PHE A 305 3.07 -32.12 6.60
CA PHE A 305 3.72 -31.37 7.67
C PHE A 305 4.79 -32.22 8.35
N GLU A 306 5.82 -31.59 8.88
CA GLU A 306 6.85 -32.21 9.70
C GLU A 306 7.16 -31.35 10.93
N HIS A 307 7.35 -32.00 12.08
CA HIS A 307 7.88 -31.37 13.29
C HIS A 307 8.83 -32.32 14.01
N LEU A 308 10.14 -32.03 13.94
CA LEU A 308 11.19 -32.95 14.43
C LEU A 308 11.20 -33.11 15.95
N ASP A 309 10.93 -32.03 16.69
CA ASP A 309 11.01 -32.01 18.15
C ASP A 309 9.67 -32.27 18.86
N GLY A 310 8.61 -32.49 18.07
CA GLY A 310 7.23 -32.56 18.58
C GLY A 310 6.55 -31.21 18.85
N VAL A 311 5.27 -31.10 18.53
CA VAL A 311 4.40 -29.97 18.93
C VAL A 311 3.06 -30.49 19.43
N SER A 312 2.63 -30.01 20.60
CA SER A 312 1.38 -30.46 21.23
C SER A 312 0.15 -29.71 20.75
N ASP A 313 0.31 -28.45 20.34
CA ASP A 313 -0.79 -27.55 20.03
C ASP A 313 -0.45 -26.75 18.79
N TRP A 314 -1.12 -27.07 17.68
CA TRP A 314 -0.82 -26.53 16.36
C TRP A 314 -2.04 -26.58 15.46
N GLU A 315 -2.04 -25.70 14.46
CA GLU A 315 -3.09 -25.60 13.46
C GLU A 315 -2.52 -25.71 12.06
N ALA A 316 -3.29 -26.33 11.17
CA ALA A 316 -3.05 -26.26 9.74
C ALA A 316 -3.94 -25.16 9.15
N ALA A 317 -3.38 -24.35 8.27
CA ALA A 317 -4.09 -23.27 7.61
C ALA A 317 -3.95 -23.38 6.10
N VAL A 318 -5.03 -23.04 5.41
CA VAL A 318 -5.10 -23.00 3.95
C VAL A 318 -5.66 -21.66 3.54
N GLN A 319 -5.00 -21.02 2.59
CA GLN A 319 -5.42 -19.75 2.00
C GLN A 319 -5.37 -19.85 0.47
N VAL A 320 -6.41 -19.37 -0.18
CA VAL A 320 -6.52 -19.28 -1.64
C VAL A 320 -6.45 -17.82 -2.04
N ASN A 321 -5.55 -17.50 -2.97
CA ASN A 321 -5.37 -16.17 -3.54
C ASN A 321 -5.67 -16.17 -5.04
N ASN A 322 -6.12 -15.04 -5.58
CA ASN A 322 -6.15 -14.83 -7.04
C ASN A 322 -4.80 -14.30 -7.57
N THR A 323 -4.68 -14.07 -8.88
CA THR A 323 -3.46 -13.53 -9.53
C THR A 323 -3.10 -12.11 -9.11
N ALA A 324 -4.04 -11.32 -8.61
CA ALA A 324 -3.77 -10.02 -7.99
C ALA A 324 -3.28 -10.16 -6.54
N GLY A 325 -3.20 -11.40 -6.04
CA GLY A 325 -2.85 -11.73 -4.67
C GLY A 325 -3.96 -11.42 -3.66
N GLN A 326 -5.17 -11.07 -4.08
CA GLN A 326 -6.27 -10.89 -3.14
C GLN A 326 -6.64 -12.24 -2.52
N VAL A 327 -6.87 -12.26 -1.21
CA VAL A 327 -7.36 -13.44 -0.50
C VAL A 327 -8.82 -13.66 -0.88
N VAL A 328 -9.11 -14.85 -1.44
CA VAL A 328 -10.47 -15.21 -1.89
C VAL A 328 -11.12 -16.24 -0.97
N TYR A 329 -10.31 -17.04 -0.28
CA TYR A 329 -10.74 -17.98 0.75
C TYR A 329 -9.61 -18.19 1.75
N GLY A 330 -9.93 -18.41 3.02
CA GLY A 330 -8.95 -18.73 4.05
C GLY A 330 -9.62 -19.45 5.21
N THR A 331 -8.97 -20.49 5.73
CA THR A 331 -9.43 -21.21 6.93
C THR A 331 -8.26 -21.78 7.70
N THR A 332 -8.48 -22.05 8.99
CA THR A 332 -7.56 -22.83 9.83
C THR A 332 -8.34 -23.94 10.51
N THR A 333 -7.64 -24.98 10.97
CA THR A 333 -8.27 -26.02 11.78
C THR A 333 -8.90 -25.45 13.06
N GLY A 334 -8.33 -24.39 13.64
CA GLY A 334 -8.94 -23.65 14.76
C GLY A 334 -10.27 -22.98 14.40
N ILE A 335 -10.34 -22.25 13.26
CA ILE A 335 -11.59 -21.65 12.76
C ILE A 335 -12.66 -22.73 12.51
N MET A 336 -12.24 -23.91 12.04
CA MET A 336 -13.12 -25.06 11.81
C MET A 336 -13.56 -25.77 13.11
N GLY A 337 -13.02 -25.39 14.28
CA GLY A 337 -13.27 -26.06 15.55
C GLY A 337 -12.66 -27.48 15.62
N VAL A 338 -11.66 -27.76 14.79
CA VAL A 338 -10.96 -29.05 14.73
C VAL A 338 -9.64 -28.94 15.49
N SER A 339 -9.55 -29.68 16.60
CA SER A 339 -8.29 -29.82 17.33
C SER A 339 -7.46 -30.96 16.71
N LEU A 340 -6.23 -30.63 16.31
CA LEU A 340 -5.28 -31.61 15.78
C LEU A 340 -4.53 -32.29 16.92
N GLU A 341 -4.32 -33.60 16.81
CA GLU A 341 -3.46 -34.31 17.77
C GLU A 341 -2.01 -33.78 17.70
N PRO A 342 -1.24 -33.92 18.79
CA PRO A 342 0.18 -33.62 18.82
C PRO A 342 0.92 -34.24 17.63
N LEU A 343 1.79 -33.46 17.00
CA LEU A 343 2.59 -33.88 15.86
C LEU A 343 4.01 -34.18 16.30
N HIS A 344 4.46 -35.42 16.06
CA HIS A 344 5.86 -35.84 16.17
C HIS A 344 6.30 -36.49 14.86
N GLY A 345 7.32 -35.94 14.19
CA GLY A 345 7.71 -36.37 12.86
C GLY A 345 6.75 -35.85 11.79
N ARG A 346 6.32 -36.71 10.85
CA ARG A 346 5.52 -36.31 9.68
C ARG A 346 4.04 -36.63 9.82
N ARG A 347 3.18 -35.77 9.28
CA ARG A 347 1.73 -36.01 9.18
C ARG A 347 1.18 -35.46 7.87
N LYS A 348 0.28 -36.22 7.26
CA LYS A 348 -0.52 -35.77 6.12
C LYS A 348 -1.92 -35.39 6.59
N LEU A 349 -2.42 -34.27 6.07
CA LEU A 349 -3.77 -33.79 6.31
C LEU A 349 -4.45 -33.54 4.96
N ARG A 350 -5.75 -33.78 4.92
CA ARG A 350 -6.60 -33.50 3.77
C ARG A 350 -7.71 -32.54 4.19
N LEU A 351 -7.75 -31.38 3.57
CA LEU A 351 -8.86 -30.45 3.68
C LEU A 351 -9.79 -30.65 2.48
N ARG A 352 -11.10 -30.70 2.74
CA ARG A 352 -12.16 -30.65 1.73
C ARG A 352 -12.94 -29.37 1.92
N ILE A 353 -12.99 -28.54 0.87
CA ILE A 353 -13.85 -27.37 0.79
C ILE A 353 -15.01 -27.76 -0.12
N ALA A 354 -16.19 -27.90 0.45
CA ALA A 354 -17.37 -28.36 -0.28
C ALA A 354 -18.03 -27.23 -1.08
N ASP A 355 -18.67 -27.58 -2.19
CA ASP A 355 -19.52 -26.71 -3.00
C ASP A 355 -18.85 -25.37 -3.38
N THR A 356 -17.66 -25.46 -3.98
CA THR A 356 -16.87 -24.26 -4.25
C THR A 356 -17.41 -23.49 -5.44
N ALA A 357 -17.70 -22.20 -5.22
CA ALA A 357 -18.24 -21.32 -6.24
C ALA A 357 -17.18 -20.32 -6.76
N PHE A 358 -15.94 -20.76 -6.99
CA PHE A 358 -14.91 -19.88 -7.53
C PHE A 358 -15.31 -19.38 -8.94
N GLY A 359 -15.08 -18.10 -9.19
CA GLY A 359 -15.27 -17.51 -10.51
C GLY A 359 -14.12 -17.83 -11.48
N THR A 360 -14.23 -17.36 -12.72
CA THR A 360 -13.22 -17.62 -13.75
C THR A 360 -11.87 -17.01 -13.41
N GLY A 361 -10.81 -17.81 -13.51
CA GLY A 361 -9.45 -17.34 -13.31
C GLY A 361 -8.50 -18.40 -12.75
N LYS A 362 -7.25 -17.97 -12.53
CA LYS A 362 -6.21 -18.78 -11.88
C LYS A 362 -6.09 -18.40 -10.41
N TYR A 363 -5.96 -19.42 -9.57
CA TYR A 363 -5.87 -19.31 -8.12
C TYR A 363 -4.66 -20.06 -7.59
N PHE A 364 -4.10 -19.56 -6.49
CA PHE A 364 -2.90 -20.11 -5.84
C PHE A 364 -3.22 -20.52 -4.40
N ILE A 365 -2.70 -21.67 -3.99
CA ILE A 365 -2.84 -22.21 -2.65
C ILE A 365 -1.61 -21.85 -1.83
N ASN A 366 -1.85 -21.41 -0.59
CA ASN A 366 -0.84 -21.18 0.42
C ASN A 366 -1.21 -22.07 1.61
N VAL A 367 -0.22 -22.76 2.15
CA VAL A 367 -0.41 -23.63 3.32
C VAL A 367 0.52 -23.17 4.42
N SER A 368 -0.02 -23.07 5.63
CA SER A 368 0.75 -22.66 6.80
C SER A 368 0.56 -23.65 7.93
N MET A 369 1.63 -23.84 8.70
CA MET A 369 1.59 -24.45 10.01
C MET A 369 1.59 -23.32 11.04
N MET A 370 0.63 -23.31 11.96
CA MET A 370 0.52 -22.32 13.02
C MET A 370 0.53 -23.00 14.39
N ASP A 371 0.81 -22.24 15.45
CA ASP A 371 0.51 -22.65 16.82
C ASP A 371 -0.87 -22.15 17.28
N SER A 372 -1.28 -22.51 18.50
CA SER A 372 -2.58 -22.12 19.06
C SER A 372 -2.73 -20.65 19.43
N ALA A 373 -1.65 -19.87 19.40
CA ALA A 373 -1.74 -18.42 19.49
C ALA A 373 -1.97 -17.79 18.10
N GLY A 374 -2.17 -18.60 17.05
CA GLY A 374 -2.31 -18.15 15.66
C GLY A 374 -0.98 -17.69 15.05
N ARG A 375 0.15 -18.07 15.66
CA ARG A 375 1.48 -17.69 15.19
C ARG A 375 1.94 -18.70 14.16
N HIS A 376 2.41 -18.24 13.01
CA HIS A 376 2.87 -19.16 11.97
C HIS A 376 4.27 -19.69 12.29
N LEU A 377 4.37 -21.02 12.33
CA LEU A 377 5.62 -21.76 12.46
C LEU A 377 6.33 -21.89 11.12
N HIS A 378 5.57 -22.08 10.04
CA HIS A 378 6.09 -22.14 8.66
C HIS A 378 5.01 -21.84 7.64
N ASP A 379 5.37 -21.14 6.57
CA ASP A 379 4.52 -20.81 5.44
C ASP A 379 5.08 -21.40 4.15
N LEU A 380 4.22 -22.03 3.36
CA LEU A 380 4.53 -22.46 2.00
C LEU A 380 3.61 -21.70 1.04
N PRO A 381 4.02 -20.49 0.61
CA PRO A 381 3.23 -19.66 -0.29
C PRO A 381 3.22 -20.24 -1.70
N GLU A 382 2.12 -20.03 -2.41
CA GLU A 382 1.89 -20.44 -3.82
C GLU A 382 2.35 -21.88 -4.11
N CYS A 383 2.15 -22.78 -3.14
CA CYS A 383 2.64 -24.15 -3.15
C CYS A 383 2.03 -25.01 -4.27
N ASP A 384 0.82 -24.67 -4.71
CA ASP A 384 0.16 -25.23 -5.87
C ASP A 384 -0.88 -24.25 -6.43
N SER A 385 -1.47 -24.55 -7.59
CA SER A 385 -2.47 -23.69 -8.24
C SER A 385 -3.56 -24.48 -8.95
N PHE A 386 -4.71 -23.86 -9.12
CA PHE A 386 -5.80 -24.39 -9.95
C PHE A 386 -6.40 -23.30 -10.85
N GLU A 387 -7.08 -23.74 -11.91
CA GLU A 387 -7.71 -22.84 -12.87
C GLU A 387 -9.20 -23.17 -12.99
N VAL A 388 -10.01 -22.11 -13.03
CA VAL A 388 -11.45 -22.15 -13.23
C VAL A 388 -11.76 -21.57 -14.62
N PRO A 389 -12.38 -22.34 -15.53
CA PRO A 389 -12.61 -21.90 -16.89
C PRO A 389 -13.67 -20.79 -16.97
N SER A 390 -13.81 -20.20 -18.15
CA SER A 390 -14.84 -19.18 -18.41
C SER A 390 -16.23 -19.80 -18.53
N PHE A 391 -17.19 -19.27 -17.78
CA PHE A 391 -18.61 -19.61 -17.87
C PHE A 391 -19.34 -18.32 -18.29
N GLY A 392 -19.58 -18.13 -19.60
CA GLY A 392 -19.91 -16.85 -20.25
C GLY A 392 -21.14 -16.06 -19.79
N ASN A 393 -21.76 -16.43 -18.67
CA ASN A 393 -22.96 -15.79 -18.12
C ASN A 393 -22.66 -14.98 -16.84
N ALA A 394 -21.46 -15.07 -16.25
CA ALA A 394 -21.06 -14.34 -15.06
C ALA A 394 -19.54 -14.08 -15.02
N VAL A 395 -19.11 -13.00 -14.37
CA VAL A 395 -17.70 -12.64 -14.17
C VAL A 395 -17.45 -12.26 -12.71
N GLY A 396 -16.23 -12.49 -12.22
CA GLY A 396 -15.81 -12.12 -10.87
C GLY A 396 -15.04 -13.22 -10.16
N THR A 397 -14.78 -13.01 -8.87
CA THR A 397 -14.04 -13.96 -8.01
C THR A 397 -14.93 -15.11 -7.52
N VAL A 398 -16.25 -14.91 -7.53
CA VAL A 398 -17.28 -15.90 -7.18
C VAL A 398 -18.19 -16.09 -8.39
N TYR A 399 -18.53 -17.34 -8.68
CA TYR A 399 -19.54 -17.70 -9.66
C TYR A 399 -20.91 -17.83 -8.97
N ALA A 400 -21.91 -17.14 -9.49
CA ALA A 400 -23.31 -17.38 -9.17
C ALA A 400 -24.08 -17.42 -10.48
N ALA A 401 -25.01 -18.36 -10.63
CA ALA A 401 -25.84 -18.46 -11.82
C ALA A 401 -26.94 -17.38 -11.80
N PRO A 402 -26.92 -16.38 -12.71
CA PRO A 402 -27.95 -15.36 -12.73
C PRO A 402 -29.23 -15.88 -13.43
N SER A 403 -30.39 -15.44 -12.95
CA SER A 403 -31.69 -15.58 -13.61
C SER A 403 -32.46 -14.27 -13.51
N ILE A 404 -33.32 -14.00 -14.49
CA ILE A 404 -34.23 -12.84 -14.48
C ILE A 404 -35.64 -13.31 -14.80
N GLU A 405 -36.60 -12.82 -14.04
CA GLU A 405 -38.04 -13.00 -14.25
C GLU A 405 -38.71 -11.63 -14.15
N ASP A 406 -39.81 -11.43 -14.88
CA ASP A 406 -40.63 -10.23 -14.72
C ASP A 406 -41.26 -10.27 -13.32
N ALA A 407 -41.10 -9.19 -12.56
CA ALA A 407 -41.75 -9.02 -11.27
C ALA A 407 -43.08 -8.30 -11.48
N ASP A 408 -44.19 -9.00 -11.22
CA ASP A 408 -45.54 -8.42 -11.17
C ASP A 408 -45.74 -7.52 -9.94
#